data_AF-A0A8R2FEA4-F1
#
_entry.id   AF-A0A8R2FEA4-F1
#
_cell.length_a   1.000
_cell.length_b   1.000
_cell.length_c   1.000
_cell.angle_alpha   90.00
_cell.angle_beta   90.00
_cell.angle_gamma   90.00
#
_symmetry.space_group_name_H-M   'P 1'
#
loop_
_entity.id
_entity.type
_entity.pdbx_description
1 polymer ?
#
loop_
_entity_poly.entity_id
_entity_poly.type
_entity_poly.pdbx_seq_one_letter_code
_entity_poly.pdbx_strand_id
1 'polypeptide(L)'
;MTTENNKTHINIADLGICPYCKSKFNDNNLPVRDHNHLTGQYRHTVCNNCNLKMQQPKFVPCFFHNLSGYDSHFLITQLGYDTQSINVIPNTEEKFISFTKYISNTFKIRFVDTYRFMASKLENLSTNLARSDMSKFRETTKIFGVNDLDLVTRKGFYPYKYTDSWEKLNETNLPPKEHFYNSLTEEHILNEHYDHSMEVWNRFNCNTLGQYSDVYLKVDVMLLVDIFENFRELCLETYGLDANYYFTAPGMSFDCMLKYTGVELSLLSDYDKILMMEAGIKGGLTQAVKRYAKANNVKVSDYDPSKPDLWIVYLDATNLGWICMEVDVSHPCSLHDDYNDLPYLPERIVPRGSKIKKLVANLDSKKNYVVHYLALKQALKAGLILEKVHRVLKFNQSPWLAKYIDLNTTMRKIASNDFERDFFKLMNNAVFGKTMENVRNRMKMELVSDDKKCAKLINRPTFKNITIYNENLAAIHLEIDELKFDKPIYGSMKHHFGKNIKLMYMDTDSLVYTINSKDFYNDLRQNRHLLERMDRSNLPTDHLCYCADRKKVPGTFTDETHGNAIHEFVALRAKAYAYNLAGVENIKAKGVRGHVVKNHITMEDYKKYLFWDGPIIDNEQAR
;
A
#
# COMPACT_ATOMS: atom_id res chain seq x y z
N MET A 1 27.12 3.61 -37.04
CA MET A 1 25.98 2.73 -37.37
C MET A 1 26.50 1.49 -38.06
N THR A 2 26.11 0.30 -37.63
CA THR A 2 26.57 -0.97 -38.23
C THR A 2 25.63 -1.40 -39.37
N THR A 3 26.12 -2.28 -40.25
CA THR A 3 25.31 -2.89 -41.33
C THR A 3 24.09 -3.63 -40.77
N GLU A 4 24.22 -4.21 -39.59
CA GLU A 4 23.14 -4.90 -38.86
C GLU A 4 22.02 -3.94 -38.45
N ASN A 5 22.35 -2.78 -37.88
CA ASN A 5 21.35 -1.77 -37.49
C ASN A 5 20.53 -1.27 -38.69
N ASN A 6 21.15 -1.18 -39.87
CA ASN A 6 20.45 -0.82 -41.11
C ASN A 6 19.48 -1.92 -41.56
N LYS A 7 19.86 -3.19 -41.44
CA LYS A 7 18.94 -4.32 -41.70
C LYS A 7 17.76 -4.30 -40.73
N THR A 8 18.01 -4.07 -39.44
CA THR A 8 16.95 -3.97 -38.43
C THR A 8 15.99 -2.81 -38.71
N HIS A 9 16.51 -1.66 -39.15
CA HIS A 9 15.69 -0.51 -39.53
C HIS A 9 14.77 -0.82 -40.72
N ILE A 10 15.31 -1.42 -41.78
CA ILE A 10 14.54 -1.79 -42.97
C ILE A 10 13.45 -2.80 -42.59
N ASN A 11 13.80 -3.86 -41.85
CA ASN A 11 12.83 -4.87 -41.40
C ASN A 11 11.66 -4.25 -40.61
N ILE A 12 11.93 -3.29 -39.71
CA ILE A 12 10.88 -2.64 -38.91
C ILE A 12 10.05 -1.67 -39.78
N ALA A 13 10.69 -0.95 -40.70
CA ALA A 13 9.98 -0.07 -41.63
C ALA A 13 9.02 -0.89 -42.52
N ASP A 14 9.46 -2.06 -43.00
CA ASP A 14 8.68 -2.97 -43.84
C ASP A 14 7.53 -3.64 -43.09
N LEU A 15 7.69 -3.90 -41.78
CA LEU A 15 6.59 -4.35 -40.91
C LEU A 15 5.44 -3.32 -40.81
N GLY A 16 5.68 -2.06 -41.20
CA GLY A 16 4.64 -1.03 -41.32
C GLY A 16 4.07 -0.53 -40.00
N ILE A 17 4.59 -0.96 -38.84
CA ILE A 17 4.06 -0.65 -37.51
C ILE A 17 5.18 -0.23 -36.56
N CYS A 18 4.96 0.87 -35.83
CA CYS A 18 5.91 1.34 -34.82
C CYS A 18 5.93 0.38 -33.61
N PRO A 19 7.11 -0.08 -33.16
CA PRO A 19 7.21 -1.05 -32.05
C PRO A 19 6.75 -0.47 -30.69
N TYR A 20 6.78 0.85 -30.52
CA TYR A 20 6.42 1.53 -29.26
C TYR A 20 4.94 1.90 -29.17
N CYS A 21 4.43 2.71 -30.11
CA CYS A 21 3.04 3.16 -30.08
C CYS A 21 2.07 2.21 -30.78
N LYS A 22 2.58 1.14 -31.42
CA LYS A 22 1.81 0.16 -32.20
C LYS A 22 0.96 0.77 -33.33
N SER A 23 1.19 2.04 -33.66
CA SER A 23 0.53 2.74 -34.76
C SER A 23 1.21 2.39 -36.09
N LYS A 24 0.43 2.35 -37.16
CA LYS A 24 0.96 2.17 -38.52
C LYS A 24 1.77 3.40 -38.94
N PHE A 25 2.85 3.17 -39.67
CA PHE A 25 3.57 4.26 -40.34
C PHE A 25 2.68 4.84 -41.44
N ASN A 26 2.78 6.16 -41.64
CA ASN A 26 2.09 6.89 -42.70
C ASN A 26 2.94 8.09 -43.13
N ASP A 27 2.49 8.80 -44.17
CA ASP A 27 3.23 9.93 -44.75
C ASP A 27 3.54 11.05 -43.73
N ASN A 28 2.69 11.21 -42.71
CA ASN A 28 2.86 12.19 -41.64
C ASN A 28 3.70 11.67 -40.46
N ASN A 29 3.97 10.36 -40.39
CA ASN A 29 4.64 9.73 -39.26
C ASN A 29 5.49 8.53 -39.74
N LEU A 30 6.59 8.88 -40.42
CA LEU A 30 7.53 7.95 -41.04
C LEU A 30 8.38 7.19 -39.99
N PRO A 31 8.92 6.02 -40.36
CA PRO A 31 9.92 5.32 -39.55
C PRO A 31 11.23 6.11 -39.53
N VAL A 32 11.73 6.38 -38.34
CA VAL A 32 13.01 7.07 -38.08
C VAL A 32 13.90 6.23 -37.17
N ARG A 33 15.20 6.47 -37.26
CA ARG A 33 16.22 5.79 -36.44
C ARG A 33 16.42 6.56 -35.13
N ASP A 34 16.00 5.96 -34.01
CA ASP A 34 16.30 6.47 -32.67
C ASP A 34 17.75 6.13 -32.29
N HIS A 35 18.38 7.03 -31.53
CA HIS A 35 19.75 6.85 -31.05
C HIS A 35 19.90 7.40 -29.64
N ASN A 36 20.85 6.84 -28.90
CA ASN A 36 21.23 7.35 -27.60
C ASN A 36 21.97 8.68 -27.77
N HIS A 37 21.43 9.77 -27.23
CA HIS A 37 22.04 11.11 -27.32
C HIS A 37 23.37 11.25 -26.56
N LEU A 38 23.71 10.33 -25.65
CA LEU A 38 25.00 10.30 -24.95
C LEU A 38 26.07 9.51 -25.71
N THR A 39 25.71 8.32 -26.21
CA THR A 39 26.69 7.39 -26.83
C THR A 39 26.67 7.40 -28.36
N GLY A 40 25.67 8.05 -28.97
CA GLY A 40 25.44 8.02 -30.42
C GLY A 40 24.99 6.66 -30.97
N GLN A 41 24.80 5.65 -30.11
CA GLN A 41 24.47 4.30 -30.54
C GLN A 41 23.00 4.21 -30.95
N TYR A 42 22.76 3.53 -32.09
CA TYR A 42 21.41 3.20 -32.54
C TYR A 42 20.69 2.37 -31.48
N ARG A 43 19.45 2.75 -31.19
CA ARG A 43 18.60 2.05 -30.21
C ARG A 43 17.58 1.20 -30.95
N HIS A 44 16.64 1.85 -31.63
CA HIS A 44 15.52 1.19 -32.29
C HIS A 44 15.02 2.01 -33.49
N THR A 45 14.16 1.42 -34.31
CA THR A 45 13.40 2.16 -35.33
C THR A 45 12.01 2.44 -34.81
N VAL A 46 11.63 3.71 -34.80
CA VAL A 46 10.37 4.19 -34.20
C VAL A 46 9.70 5.19 -35.13
N CYS A 47 8.45 5.55 -34.89
CA CYS A 47 7.83 6.62 -35.68
C CYS A 47 8.35 8.00 -35.24
N ASN A 48 8.34 8.98 -36.14
CA ASN A 48 8.82 10.34 -35.87
C ASN A 48 8.22 10.94 -34.59
N ASN A 49 6.92 10.75 -34.36
CA ASN A 49 6.24 11.23 -33.15
C ASN A 49 6.77 10.59 -31.87
N CYS A 50 7.09 9.29 -31.88
CA CYS A 50 7.70 8.62 -30.74
C CYS A 50 9.12 9.13 -30.51
N ASN A 51 9.90 9.30 -31.58
CA ASN A 51 11.28 9.81 -31.52
C ASN A 51 11.33 11.19 -30.85
N LEU A 52 10.44 12.11 -31.24
CA LEU A 52 10.36 13.45 -30.65
C LEU A 52 9.96 13.45 -29.16
N LYS A 53 9.19 12.43 -28.73
CA LYS A 53 8.79 12.25 -27.32
C LYS A 53 9.89 11.60 -26.48
N MET A 54 10.82 10.88 -27.10
CA MET A 54 11.96 10.25 -26.44
C MET A 54 13.02 11.30 -26.12
N GLN A 55 12.74 12.13 -25.13
CA GLN A 55 13.68 13.17 -24.69
C GLN A 55 14.65 12.61 -23.65
N GLN A 56 15.90 13.05 -23.74
CA GLN A 56 16.88 12.76 -22.69
C GLN A 56 16.41 13.37 -21.35
N PRO A 57 16.35 12.58 -20.27
CA PRO A 57 15.97 13.09 -18.97
C PRO A 57 16.99 14.13 -18.51
N LYS A 58 16.52 15.34 -18.24
CA LYS A 58 17.36 16.43 -17.71
C LYS A 58 17.42 16.42 -16.19
N PHE A 59 17.42 15.23 -15.60
CA PHE A 59 17.48 15.05 -14.16
C PHE A 59 18.25 13.80 -13.78
N VAL A 60 18.85 13.81 -12.58
CA VAL A 60 19.41 12.63 -11.93
C VAL A 60 18.58 12.28 -10.71
N PRO A 61 17.99 11.08 -10.64
CA PRO A 61 17.30 10.61 -9.45
C PRO A 61 18.30 10.11 -8.40
N CYS A 62 18.10 10.52 -7.16
CA CYS A 62 18.85 10.08 -5.99
C CYS A 62 17.90 9.33 -5.06
N PHE A 63 18.19 8.05 -4.82
CA PHE A 63 17.29 7.15 -4.13
C PHE A 63 17.69 6.97 -2.67
N PHE A 64 16.70 7.09 -1.80
CA PHE A 64 16.81 6.86 -0.36
C PHE A 64 15.71 5.90 0.06
N HIS A 65 15.99 5.03 1.02
CA HIS A 65 14.98 4.12 1.55
C HIS A 65 14.34 4.71 2.80
N ASN A 66 13.08 5.14 2.68
CA ASN A 66 12.32 5.85 3.72
C ASN A 66 12.77 7.30 3.96
N LEU A 67 13.15 7.98 2.87
CA LEU A 67 13.50 9.41 2.82
C LEU A 67 12.48 10.30 3.54
N SER A 68 11.19 10.05 3.29
CA SER A 68 10.08 10.87 3.81
C SER A 68 9.97 10.79 5.34
N GLY A 69 10.50 9.71 5.94
CA GLY A 69 10.38 9.43 7.37
C GLY A 69 11.57 9.90 8.19
N TYR A 70 12.75 10.03 7.58
CA TYR A 70 14.00 10.31 8.29
C TYR A 70 14.83 11.41 7.60
N ASP A 71 15.44 11.11 6.45
CA ASP A 71 16.55 11.92 5.91
C ASP A 71 16.12 13.27 5.33
N SER A 72 14.87 13.38 4.86
CA SER A 72 14.38 14.58 4.17
C SER A 72 14.51 15.85 5.01
N HIS A 73 14.28 15.76 6.33
CA HIS A 73 14.37 16.89 7.25
C HIS A 73 15.79 17.47 7.33
N PHE A 74 16.79 16.61 7.41
CA PHE A 74 18.20 17.01 7.47
C PHE A 74 18.67 17.56 6.13
N LEU A 75 18.30 16.90 5.02
CA LEU A 75 18.73 17.33 3.69
C LEU A 75 18.12 18.70 3.32
N ILE A 76 16.83 18.89 3.56
CA ILE A 76 16.14 20.12 3.17
C ILE A 76 16.67 21.33 3.96
N THR A 77 16.90 21.17 5.26
CA THR A 77 17.43 22.26 6.10
C THR A 77 18.82 22.71 5.65
N GLN A 78 19.65 21.78 5.16
CA GLN A 78 20.97 22.10 4.60
C GLN A 78 20.90 22.67 3.18
N LEU A 79 19.94 22.22 2.36
CA LEU A 79 19.74 22.78 1.02
C LEU A 79 19.26 24.24 1.04
N GLY A 80 18.74 24.72 2.17
CA GLY A 80 18.33 26.12 2.37
C GLY A 80 19.48 27.12 2.37
N TYR A 81 20.73 26.70 2.66
CA TYR A 81 21.90 27.57 2.55
C TYR A 81 22.30 27.87 1.10
N ASP A 82 21.72 27.16 0.13
CA ASP A 82 21.96 27.38 -1.29
C ASP A 82 20.81 28.21 -1.89
N THR A 83 21.20 29.29 -2.58
CA THR A 83 20.30 30.25 -3.26
C THR A 83 19.48 29.65 -4.42
N GLN A 84 19.85 28.47 -4.94
CA GLN A 84 19.11 27.84 -6.03
C GLN A 84 17.75 27.29 -5.58
N SER A 85 16.75 27.35 -6.46
CA SER A 85 15.38 26.94 -6.14
C SER A 85 15.27 25.46 -5.77
N ILE A 86 14.40 25.18 -4.79
CA ILE A 86 14.01 23.83 -4.39
C ILE A 86 12.51 23.68 -4.69
N ASN A 87 12.14 22.59 -5.35
CA ASN A 87 10.74 22.22 -5.55
C ASN A 87 10.38 21.02 -4.69
N VAL A 88 9.24 21.06 -4.02
CA VAL A 88 8.78 20.01 -3.11
C VAL A 88 7.42 19.47 -3.53
N ILE A 89 7.22 18.17 -3.32
CA ILE A 89 5.91 17.53 -3.39
C ILE A 89 5.54 17.17 -1.94
N PRO A 90 4.86 18.06 -1.20
CA PRO A 90 4.54 17.82 0.20
C PRO A 90 3.40 16.81 0.35
N ASN A 91 3.49 15.96 1.37
CA ASN A 91 2.36 15.17 1.86
C ASN A 91 1.80 15.78 3.16
N THR A 92 2.69 16.21 4.04
CA THR A 92 2.39 17.06 5.20
C THR A 92 3.44 18.18 5.27
N GLU A 93 3.35 19.05 6.29
CA GLU A 93 4.35 20.10 6.52
C GLU A 93 5.75 19.54 6.84
N GLU A 94 5.78 18.30 7.32
CA GLU A 94 6.99 17.61 7.74
C GLU A 94 7.41 16.54 6.72
N LYS A 95 6.45 15.84 6.11
CA LYS A 95 6.73 14.69 5.25
C LYS A 95 6.59 15.07 3.78
N PHE A 96 7.70 15.00 3.07
CA PHE A 96 7.75 15.22 1.62
C PHE A 96 7.68 13.88 0.87
N ILE A 97 6.89 13.82 -0.21
CA ILE A 97 6.89 12.67 -1.13
C ILE A 97 8.20 12.62 -1.90
N SER A 98 8.66 13.79 -2.34
CA SER A 98 9.90 13.99 -3.07
C SER A 98 10.24 15.48 -3.04
N PHE A 99 11.51 15.80 -3.16
CA PHE A 99 11.98 17.15 -3.41
C PHE A 99 13.03 17.14 -4.52
N THR A 100 13.17 18.26 -5.21
CA THR A 100 14.03 18.42 -6.37
C THR A 100 14.84 19.69 -6.21
N LYS A 101 16.17 19.56 -6.25
CA LYS A 101 17.10 20.69 -6.25
C LYS A 101 17.51 20.98 -7.69
N TYR A 102 17.39 22.24 -8.09
CA TYR A 102 17.96 22.70 -9.35
C TYR A 102 19.45 22.98 -9.13
N ILE A 103 20.28 22.52 -10.07
CA ILE A 103 21.71 22.82 -10.13
C ILE A 103 21.98 23.84 -11.24
N SER A 104 21.13 23.83 -12.27
CA SER A 104 21.06 24.85 -13.32
C SER A 104 19.62 24.99 -13.81
N ASN A 105 19.38 25.94 -14.71
CA ASN A 105 18.07 26.10 -15.36
C ASN A 105 17.63 24.86 -16.15
N THR A 106 18.57 23.98 -16.52
CA THR A 106 18.29 22.80 -17.34
C THR A 106 18.43 21.49 -16.56
N PHE A 107 19.25 21.44 -15.52
CA PHE A 107 19.61 20.21 -14.82
C PHE A 107 19.17 20.22 -13.35
N LYS A 108 18.57 19.12 -12.91
CA LYS A 108 18.02 18.98 -11.56
C LYS A 108 18.32 17.61 -10.94
N ILE A 109 18.51 17.60 -9.63
CA ILE A 109 18.63 16.37 -8.84
C ILE A 109 17.30 16.13 -8.13
N ARG A 110 16.74 14.93 -8.30
CA ARG A 110 15.45 14.54 -7.75
C ARG A 110 15.64 13.50 -6.66
N PHE A 111 15.23 13.81 -5.44
CA PHE A 111 15.30 12.88 -4.32
C PHE A 111 14.03 12.03 -4.27
N VAL A 112 14.17 10.70 -4.31
CA VAL A 112 13.07 9.74 -4.43
C VAL A 112 13.14 8.72 -3.30
N ASP A 113 11.97 8.41 -2.74
CA ASP A 113 11.82 7.46 -1.65
C ASP A 113 11.48 6.06 -2.19
N THR A 114 12.42 5.12 -2.11
CA THR A 114 12.21 3.74 -2.57
C THR A 114 11.20 2.98 -1.71
N TYR A 115 10.97 3.39 -0.46
CA TYR A 115 9.96 2.78 0.42
C TYR A 115 8.53 3.03 -0.11
N ARG A 116 8.32 4.08 -0.91
CA ARG A 116 7.04 4.35 -1.59
C ARG A 116 6.78 3.43 -2.79
N PHE A 117 7.76 2.64 -3.18
CA PHE A 117 7.63 1.55 -4.15
C PHE A 117 7.61 0.20 -3.46
N MET A 118 8.49 0.03 -2.48
CA MET A 118 8.78 -1.21 -1.79
C MET A 118 8.57 -1.00 -0.29
N ALA A 119 7.32 -1.04 0.16
CA ALA A 119 6.91 -0.74 1.54
C ALA A 119 7.26 -1.88 2.53
N SER A 120 8.54 -2.26 2.57
CA SER A 120 9.12 -3.27 3.45
C SER A 120 10.49 -2.80 3.91
N LYS A 121 10.97 -3.33 5.04
CA LYS A 121 12.31 -3.00 5.55
C LYS A 121 13.38 -3.50 4.57
N LEU A 122 14.48 -2.76 4.45
CA LEU A 122 15.64 -3.15 3.63
C LEU A 122 16.13 -4.56 3.96
N GLU A 123 16.18 -4.92 5.25
CA GLU A 123 16.54 -6.27 5.72
C GLU A 123 15.66 -7.37 5.09
N ASN A 124 14.33 -7.19 5.12
CA ASN A 124 13.41 -8.15 4.51
C ASN A 124 13.61 -8.23 2.99
N LEU A 125 13.87 -7.10 2.34
CA LEU A 125 14.11 -7.04 0.89
C LEU A 125 15.43 -7.75 0.51
N SER A 126 16.51 -7.51 1.26
CA SER A 126 17.81 -8.17 1.04
C SER A 126 17.71 -9.68 1.26
N THR A 127 17.05 -10.11 2.35
CA THR A 127 16.88 -11.55 2.65
C THR A 127 16.03 -12.24 1.59
N ASN A 128 14.97 -11.59 1.10
CA ASN A 128 14.15 -12.14 0.02
C ASN A 128 14.95 -12.27 -1.29
N LEU A 129 15.80 -11.29 -1.60
CA LEU A 129 16.64 -11.32 -2.79
C LEU A 129 17.68 -12.44 -2.70
N ALA A 130 18.40 -12.54 -1.57
CA ALA A 130 19.40 -13.56 -1.31
C ALA A 130 18.85 -14.99 -1.30
N ARG A 131 17.66 -15.19 -0.73
CA ARG A 131 16.97 -16.49 -0.80
C ARG A 131 16.57 -16.88 -2.22
N SER A 132 16.30 -15.89 -3.07
CA SER A 132 15.87 -16.17 -4.45
C SER A 132 17.05 -16.55 -5.33
N ASP A 133 18.09 -15.73 -5.37
CA ASP A 133 19.24 -15.89 -6.26
C ASP A 133 20.36 -14.90 -5.89
N MET A 134 21.51 -15.43 -5.48
CA MET A 134 22.69 -14.62 -5.12
C MET A 134 23.31 -13.91 -6.33
N SER A 135 23.06 -14.37 -7.56
CA SER A 135 23.56 -13.70 -8.78
C SER A 135 22.91 -12.34 -9.03
N LYS A 136 21.82 -12.03 -8.31
CA LYS A 136 21.12 -10.75 -8.39
C LYS A 136 21.86 -9.61 -7.68
N PHE A 137 22.88 -9.90 -6.86
CA PHE A 137 23.74 -8.91 -6.22
C PHE A 137 24.89 -8.45 -7.14
N ARG A 138 24.52 -7.97 -8.33
CA ARG A 138 25.45 -7.68 -9.43
C ARG A 138 26.33 -6.47 -9.11
N GLU A 139 25.77 -5.43 -8.51
CA GLU A 139 26.49 -4.21 -8.16
C GLU A 139 27.33 -4.42 -6.89
N THR A 140 26.79 -5.12 -5.88
CA THR A 140 27.53 -5.46 -4.65
C THR A 140 28.80 -6.27 -4.96
N THR A 141 28.71 -7.24 -5.89
CA THR A 141 29.85 -8.09 -6.28
C THR A 141 31.00 -7.28 -6.91
N LYS A 142 30.69 -6.19 -7.63
CA LYS A 142 31.72 -5.30 -8.22
C LYS A 142 32.55 -4.56 -7.17
N ILE A 143 32.02 -4.40 -5.96
CA ILE A 143 32.61 -3.60 -4.90
C ILE A 143 33.31 -4.45 -3.83
N PHE A 144 32.68 -5.55 -3.40
CA PHE A 144 33.17 -6.37 -2.28
C PHE A 144 33.81 -7.69 -2.73
N GLY A 145 33.71 -8.07 -4.00
CA GLY A 145 34.23 -9.35 -4.49
C GLY A 145 33.39 -10.56 -4.04
N VAL A 146 33.59 -11.71 -4.70
CA VAL A 146 32.72 -12.89 -4.54
C VAL A 146 32.86 -13.55 -3.17
N ASN A 147 34.06 -13.57 -2.61
CA ASN A 147 34.34 -14.26 -1.34
C ASN A 147 33.74 -13.55 -0.12
N ASP A 148 33.32 -12.29 -0.26
CA ASP A 148 32.77 -11.49 0.83
C ASP A 148 31.24 -11.39 0.76
N LEU A 149 30.61 -11.97 -0.27
CA LEU A 149 29.16 -11.87 -0.52
C LEU A 149 28.31 -12.37 0.64
N ASP A 150 28.71 -13.44 1.30
CA ASP A 150 27.97 -13.98 2.45
C ASP A 150 27.88 -12.97 3.61
N LEU A 151 28.84 -12.04 3.68
CA LEU A 151 28.87 -10.99 4.70
C LEU A 151 28.11 -9.72 4.28
N VAL A 152 28.01 -9.45 2.97
CA VAL A 152 27.48 -8.17 2.45
C VAL A 152 26.12 -8.28 1.76
N THR A 153 25.53 -9.48 1.69
CA THR A 153 24.18 -9.72 1.14
C THR A 153 23.07 -9.69 2.19
N ARG A 154 23.42 -9.46 3.45
CA ARG A 154 22.49 -9.19 4.56
C ARG A 154 22.78 -7.86 5.20
N LYS A 155 21.75 -7.28 5.82
CA LYS A 155 21.90 -6.03 6.58
C LYS A 155 22.81 -6.27 7.79
N GLY A 156 23.80 -5.39 7.97
CA GLY A 156 24.70 -5.43 9.13
C GLY A 156 24.02 -4.97 10.43
N PHE A 157 24.77 -5.00 11.53
CA PHE A 157 24.33 -4.49 12.83
C PHE A 157 25.24 -3.34 13.26
N TYR A 158 24.66 -2.26 13.77
CA TYR A 158 25.43 -1.08 14.18
C TYR A 158 24.96 -0.59 15.56
N PRO A 159 25.87 -0.20 16.47
CA PRO A 159 25.51 0.20 17.82
C PRO A 159 25.08 1.67 17.88
N TYR A 160 23.90 1.98 17.34
CA TYR A 160 23.39 3.35 17.17
C TYR A 160 23.36 4.19 18.45
N LYS A 161 22.99 3.58 19.59
CA LYS A 161 22.92 4.30 20.87
C LYS A 161 24.31 4.60 21.43
N TYR A 162 25.29 3.74 21.10
CA TYR A 162 26.65 3.89 21.56
C TYR A 162 27.36 5.02 20.81
N THR A 163 27.20 5.09 19.49
CA THR A 163 27.84 6.11 18.64
C THR A 163 27.11 7.46 18.73
N ASP A 164 27.34 8.21 19.80
CA ASP A 164 26.74 9.52 20.07
C ASP A 164 27.66 10.72 19.78
N SER A 165 28.91 10.47 19.40
CA SER A 165 29.95 11.50 19.21
C SER A 165 30.98 11.08 18.16
N TRP A 166 31.62 12.07 17.53
CA TRP A 166 32.68 11.84 16.53
C TRP A 166 33.90 11.14 17.12
N GLU A 167 34.19 11.35 18.41
CA GLU A 167 35.33 10.74 19.11
C GLU A 167 35.21 9.22 19.18
N LYS A 168 34.00 8.69 19.39
CA LYS A 168 33.75 7.24 19.42
C LYS A 168 34.03 6.56 18.09
N LEU A 169 33.95 7.28 16.96
CA LEU A 169 34.34 6.74 15.66
C LEU A 169 35.85 6.46 15.56
N ASN A 170 36.67 7.06 16.43
CA ASN A 170 38.11 6.79 16.49
C ASN A 170 38.47 5.62 17.40
N GLU A 171 37.50 5.01 18.10
CA GLU A 171 37.76 3.84 18.93
C GLU A 171 38.25 2.66 18.10
N THR A 172 39.29 1.99 18.60
CA THR A 172 40.00 0.95 17.86
C THR A 172 39.46 -0.46 18.06
N ASN A 173 38.38 -0.61 18.82
CA ASN A 173 37.77 -1.90 19.13
C ASN A 173 36.29 -1.86 18.80
N LEU A 174 35.73 -3.00 18.39
CA LEU A 174 34.29 -3.15 18.27
C LEU A 174 33.66 -3.10 19.69
N PRO A 175 32.62 -2.27 19.92
CA PRO A 175 31.98 -2.17 21.23
C PRO A 175 31.43 -3.53 21.71
N PRO A 176 31.41 -3.80 23.02
CA PRO A 176 30.84 -5.03 23.55
C PRO A 176 29.36 -5.19 23.22
N LYS A 177 28.89 -6.44 23.22
CA LYS A 177 27.52 -6.85 22.85
C LYS A 177 26.42 -6.03 23.54
N GLU A 178 26.63 -5.61 24.79
CA GLU A 178 25.68 -4.83 25.57
C GLU A 178 25.34 -3.47 24.93
N HIS A 179 26.28 -2.89 24.19
CA HIS A 179 26.13 -1.61 23.52
C HIS A 179 25.36 -1.68 22.19
N PHE A 180 25.03 -2.88 21.72
CA PHE A 180 24.18 -3.12 20.54
C PHE A 180 22.68 -3.20 20.88
N TYR A 181 22.27 -2.79 22.08
CA TYR A 181 20.85 -2.77 22.45
C TYR A 181 20.03 -1.82 21.57
N ASN A 182 18.94 -2.32 20.99
CA ASN A 182 18.06 -1.53 20.14
C ASN A 182 16.90 -0.96 20.97
N SER A 183 16.96 0.35 21.26
CA SER A 183 15.90 1.06 21.98
C SER A 183 14.59 1.20 21.20
N LEU A 184 14.60 1.07 19.88
CA LEU A 184 13.39 1.19 19.04
C LEU A 184 12.55 -0.09 19.04
N THR A 185 13.20 -1.25 19.22
CA THR A 185 12.54 -2.55 19.31
C THR A 185 12.53 -3.13 20.71
N GLU A 186 13.26 -2.51 21.64
CA GLU A 186 13.47 -2.95 23.02
C GLU A 186 14.11 -4.34 23.12
N GLU A 187 15.01 -4.67 22.17
CA GLU A 187 15.60 -6.00 22.03
C GLU A 187 17.14 -5.94 22.10
N HIS A 188 17.75 -6.94 22.74
CA HIS A 188 19.19 -7.18 22.69
C HIS A 188 19.58 -7.86 21.38
N ILE A 189 20.79 -7.59 20.89
CA ILE A 189 21.35 -8.31 19.75
C ILE A 189 21.50 -9.81 20.07
N LEU A 190 21.20 -10.66 19.08
CA LEU A 190 21.47 -12.10 19.16
C LEU A 190 22.98 -12.38 19.11
N ASN A 191 23.44 -13.49 19.68
CA ASN A 191 24.86 -13.87 19.64
C ASN A 191 25.35 -13.97 18.19
N GLU A 192 24.61 -14.68 17.35
CA GLU A 192 24.93 -14.88 15.92
C GLU A 192 25.10 -13.56 15.14
N HIS A 193 24.30 -12.55 15.49
CA HIS A 193 24.35 -11.23 14.85
C HIS A 193 25.58 -10.41 15.31
N TYR A 194 25.98 -10.57 16.57
CA TYR A 194 27.20 -9.96 17.09
C TYR A 194 28.45 -10.66 16.54
N ASP A 195 28.44 -12.00 16.46
CA ASP A 195 29.52 -12.78 15.86
C ASP A 195 29.74 -12.38 14.39
N HIS A 196 28.65 -12.20 13.64
CA HIS A 196 28.73 -11.64 12.30
C HIS A 196 29.38 -10.25 12.25
N SER A 197 29.06 -9.38 13.21
CA SER A 197 29.64 -8.03 13.29
C SER A 197 31.16 -8.09 13.54
N MET A 198 31.61 -9.02 14.38
CA MET A 198 33.04 -9.31 14.60
C MET A 198 33.70 -9.87 13.35
N GLU A 199 33.04 -10.78 12.63
CA GLU A 199 33.55 -11.33 11.38
C GLU A 199 33.74 -10.25 10.31
N VAL A 200 32.76 -9.35 10.14
CA VAL A 200 32.85 -8.19 9.24
C VAL A 200 34.01 -7.26 9.65
N TRP A 201 34.12 -6.95 10.94
CA TRP A 201 35.22 -6.13 11.47
C TRP A 201 36.59 -6.71 11.10
N ASN A 202 36.78 -8.01 11.33
CA ASN A 202 38.04 -8.71 11.06
C ASN A 202 38.29 -8.86 9.55
N ARG A 203 37.27 -9.26 8.78
CA ARG A 203 37.40 -9.53 7.34
C ARG A 203 37.80 -8.30 6.54
N PHE A 204 37.23 -7.14 6.88
CA PHE A 204 37.53 -5.87 6.23
C PHE A 204 38.68 -5.09 6.90
N ASN A 205 39.36 -5.69 7.88
CA ASN A 205 40.46 -5.07 8.63
C ASN A 205 40.09 -3.68 9.17
N CYS A 206 38.91 -3.56 9.78
CA CYS A 206 38.47 -2.32 10.40
C CYS A 206 39.36 -2.03 11.62
N ASN A 207 40.06 -0.89 11.60
CA ASN A 207 40.92 -0.46 12.71
C ASN A 207 40.21 0.54 13.62
N THR A 208 39.14 1.15 13.15
CA THR A 208 38.33 2.11 13.92
C THR A 208 36.84 1.87 13.72
N LEU A 209 36.03 2.29 14.70
CA LEU A 209 34.57 2.23 14.60
C LEU A 209 34.03 3.07 13.43
N GLY A 210 34.75 4.12 13.01
CA GLY A 210 34.48 4.90 11.82
C GLY A 210 34.63 4.09 10.53
N GLN A 211 35.72 3.31 10.40
CA GLN A 211 35.90 2.42 9.24
C GLN A 211 34.81 1.34 9.19
N TYR A 212 34.43 0.80 10.35
CA TYR A 212 33.30 -0.13 10.43
C TYR A 212 31.98 0.52 10.02
N SER A 213 31.74 1.78 10.43
CA SER A 213 30.58 2.57 10.01
C SER A 213 30.56 2.79 8.50
N ASP A 214 31.71 3.07 7.87
CA ASP A 214 31.79 3.26 6.42
C ASP A 214 31.46 1.97 5.67
N VAL A 215 31.99 0.82 6.13
CA VAL A 215 31.64 -0.50 5.57
C VAL A 215 30.15 -0.77 5.75
N TYR A 216 29.61 -0.52 6.94
CA TYR A 216 28.18 -0.68 7.25
C TYR A 216 27.29 0.11 6.28
N LEU A 217 27.55 1.41 6.14
CA LEU A 217 26.79 2.30 5.26
C LEU A 217 26.94 1.89 3.79
N LYS A 218 28.15 1.50 3.38
CA LYS A 218 28.41 1.04 2.02
C LYS A 218 27.63 -0.23 1.70
N VAL A 219 27.57 -1.20 2.61
CA VAL A 219 26.75 -2.41 2.45
C VAL A 219 25.27 -2.05 2.30
N ASP A 220 24.72 -1.20 3.18
CA ASP A 220 23.32 -0.78 3.11
C ASP A 220 22.98 -0.07 1.78
N VAL A 221 23.87 0.78 1.27
CA VAL A 221 23.70 1.44 -0.03
C VAL A 221 23.76 0.42 -1.18
N MET A 222 24.73 -0.49 -1.18
CA MET A 222 24.87 -1.48 -2.25
C MET A 222 23.71 -2.48 -2.28
N LEU A 223 23.21 -2.90 -1.11
CA LEU A 223 21.99 -3.68 -1.00
C LEU A 223 20.80 -2.96 -1.63
N LEU A 224 20.62 -1.67 -1.32
CA LEU A 224 19.54 -0.88 -1.89
C LEU A 224 19.66 -0.75 -3.42
N VAL A 225 20.87 -0.55 -3.93
CA VAL A 225 21.14 -0.49 -5.37
C VAL A 225 20.71 -1.80 -6.05
N ASP A 226 21.19 -2.95 -5.58
CA ASP A 226 20.85 -4.23 -6.18
C ASP A 226 19.34 -4.50 -6.09
N ILE A 227 18.71 -4.26 -4.94
CA ILE A 227 17.26 -4.43 -4.77
C ILE A 227 16.48 -3.55 -5.75
N PHE A 228 16.86 -2.28 -5.90
CA PHE A 228 16.14 -1.36 -6.76
C PHE A 228 16.40 -1.62 -8.25
N GLU A 229 17.60 -2.02 -8.66
CA GLU A 229 17.88 -2.44 -10.04
C GLU A 229 17.08 -3.68 -10.43
N ASN A 230 17.03 -4.71 -9.57
CA ASN A 230 16.17 -5.88 -9.80
C ASN A 230 14.68 -5.49 -9.88
N PHE A 231 14.24 -4.55 -9.04
CA PHE A 231 12.88 -4.02 -9.11
C PHE A 231 12.60 -3.28 -10.43
N ARG A 232 13.57 -2.51 -10.96
CA ARG A 232 13.47 -1.83 -12.25
C ARG A 232 13.38 -2.83 -13.40
N GLU A 233 14.21 -3.89 -13.39
CA GLU A 233 14.14 -4.99 -14.36
C GLU A 233 12.76 -5.65 -14.34
N LEU A 234 12.25 -6.02 -13.17
CA LEU A 234 10.92 -6.59 -13.00
C LEU A 234 9.81 -5.70 -13.60
N CYS A 235 9.87 -4.39 -13.34
CA CYS A 235 8.89 -3.43 -13.87
C CYS A 235 8.97 -3.28 -15.39
N LEU A 236 10.19 -3.26 -15.92
CA LEU A 236 10.45 -3.18 -17.36
C LEU A 236 9.99 -4.45 -18.09
N GLU A 237 10.28 -5.63 -17.55
CA GLU A 237 9.86 -6.90 -18.13
C GLU A 237 8.33 -7.07 -18.09
N THR A 238 7.71 -6.73 -16.96
CA THR A 238 6.27 -6.95 -16.77
C THR A 238 5.41 -5.90 -17.48
N TYR A 239 5.79 -4.62 -17.39
CA TYR A 239 4.95 -3.50 -17.85
C TYR A 239 5.60 -2.64 -18.96
N GLY A 240 6.90 -2.82 -19.21
CA GLY A 240 7.67 -1.97 -20.12
C GLY A 240 7.75 -0.53 -19.66
N LEU A 241 7.68 -0.27 -18.36
CA LEU A 241 7.83 1.05 -17.74
C LEU A 241 8.88 0.98 -16.65
N ASP A 242 9.81 1.93 -16.66
CA ASP A 242 10.89 1.98 -15.69
C ASP A 242 10.46 2.79 -14.46
N ALA A 243 10.56 2.19 -13.28
CA ALA A 243 10.23 2.81 -12.00
C ALA A 243 11.02 4.11 -11.74
N ASN A 244 12.20 4.25 -12.36
CA ASN A 244 13.08 5.41 -12.23
C ASN A 244 12.42 6.77 -12.63
N TYR A 245 11.39 6.73 -13.46
CA TYR A 245 10.68 7.94 -13.91
C TYR A 245 9.53 8.36 -12.99
N TYR A 246 9.22 7.56 -11.98
CA TYR A 246 8.08 7.77 -11.09
C TYR A 246 8.52 8.22 -9.70
N PHE A 247 7.58 8.77 -8.94
CA PHE A 247 7.78 9.11 -7.53
C PHE A 247 7.24 8.05 -6.57
N THR A 248 6.27 7.24 -7.01
CA THR A 248 5.56 6.28 -6.15
C THR A 248 5.03 5.11 -6.98
N ALA A 249 4.89 3.92 -6.36
CA ALA A 249 4.27 2.76 -7.02
C ALA A 249 2.83 3.03 -7.50
N PRO A 250 1.96 3.76 -6.76
CA PRO A 250 0.63 4.07 -7.27
C PRO A 250 0.60 4.92 -8.54
N GLY A 251 1.51 5.90 -8.67
CA GLY A 251 1.63 6.66 -9.91
C GLY A 251 2.01 5.77 -11.09
N MET A 252 3.00 4.90 -10.88
CA MET A 252 3.45 3.93 -11.88
C MET A 252 2.36 2.93 -12.25
N SER A 253 1.66 2.37 -11.25
CA SER A 253 0.55 1.42 -11.43
C SER A 253 -0.55 1.94 -12.34
N PHE A 254 -0.94 3.21 -12.15
CA PHE A 254 -1.97 3.84 -12.98
C PHE A 254 -1.53 3.93 -14.45
N ASP A 255 -0.28 4.35 -14.71
CA ASP A 255 0.25 4.46 -16.07
C ASP A 255 0.51 3.08 -16.70
N CYS A 256 0.95 2.08 -15.92
CA CYS A 256 1.03 0.68 -16.34
C CYS A 256 -0.34 0.16 -16.79
N MET A 257 -1.39 0.44 -16.01
CA MET A 257 -2.76 0.03 -16.32
C MET A 257 -3.24 0.67 -17.63
N LEU A 258 -3.06 1.99 -17.79
CA LEU A 258 -3.46 2.69 -19.02
C LEU A 258 -2.72 2.15 -20.25
N LYS A 259 -1.40 1.97 -20.14
CA LYS A 259 -0.57 1.43 -21.22
C LYS A 259 -0.95 0.00 -21.59
N TYR A 260 -1.19 -0.85 -20.60
CA TYR A 260 -1.48 -2.27 -20.82
C TYR A 260 -2.89 -2.50 -21.39
N THR A 261 -3.88 -1.77 -20.88
CA THR A 261 -5.27 -1.92 -21.31
C THR A 261 -5.58 -1.13 -22.59
N GLY A 262 -4.84 -0.05 -22.86
CA GLY A 262 -5.14 0.88 -23.94
C GLY A 262 -6.47 1.61 -23.78
N VAL A 263 -7.02 1.64 -22.56
CA VAL A 263 -8.34 2.21 -22.29
C VAL A 263 -8.28 3.74 -22.30
N GLU A 264 -9.25 4.37 -22.96
CA GLU A 264 -9.49 5.81 -22.89
C GLU A 264 -10.58 6.09 -21.87
N LEU A 265 -10.19 6.54 -20.67
CA LEU A 265 -11.13 6.87 -19.60
C LEU A 265 -11.66 8.29 -19.79
N SER A 266 -12.97 8.43 -19.89
CA SER A 266 -13.63 9.74 -19.90
C SER A 266 -13.57 10.38 -18.50
N LEU A 267 -13.24 11.66 -18.46
CA LEU A 267 -13.26 12.45 -17.23
C LEU A 267 -14.66 13.05 -17.00
N LEU A 268 -15.02 13.25 -15.73
CA LEU A 268 -16.20 14.03 -15.37
C LEU A 268 -15.88 15.51 -15.57
N SER A 269 -16.48 16.14 -16.57
CA SER A 269 -16.30 17.57 -16.87
C SER A 269 -17.23 18.49 -16.09
N ASP A 270 -18.24 17.92 -15.42
CA ASP A 270 -19.31 18.64 -14.75
C ASP A 270 -19.12 18.57 -13.23
N TYR A 271 -19.08 19.75 -12.61
CA TYR A 271 -18.83 19.89 -11.17
C TYR A 271 -19.91 19.23 -10.31
N ASP A 272 -21.19 19.30 -10.70
CA ASP A 272 -22.28 18.69 -9.95
C ASP A 272 -22.22 17.17 -10.02
N LYS A 273 -21.79 16.61 -11.17
CA LYS A 273 -21.53 15.17 -11.31
C LYS A 273 -20.39 14.71 -10.41
N ILE A 274 -19.33 15.53 -10.26
CA ILE A 274 -18.23 15.27 -9.33
C ILE A 274 -18.74 15.27 -7.89
N LEU A 275 -19.48 16.30 -7.47
CA LEU A 275 -20.03 16.38 -6.11
C LEU A 275 -20.96 15.21 -5.79
N MET A 276 -21.83 14.83 -6.73
CA MET A 276 -22.71 13.67 -6.57
C MET A 276 -21.90 12.37 -6.39
N MET A 277 -20.87 12.16 -7.22
CA MET A 277 -20.00 10.99 -7.09
C MET A 277 -19.24 11.00 -5.76
N GLU A 278 -18.68 12.12 -5.34
CA GLU A 278 -17.97 12.27 -4.07
C GLU A 278 -18.86 12.01 -2.85
N ALA A 279 -20.13 12.46 -2.89
CA ALA A 279 -21.12 12.16 -1.87
C ALA A 279 -21.42 10.65 -1.79
N GLY A 280 -21.37 9.95 -2.93
CA GLY A 280 -21.52 8.49 -3.03
C GLY A 280 -20.30 7.68 -2.60
N ILE A 281 -19.10 8.26 -2.54
CA ILE A 281 -17.88 7.54 -2.11
C ILE A 281 -17.98 7.18 -0.63
N LYS A 282 -18.09 5.88 -0.34
CA LYS A 282 -17.97 5.30 1.00
C LYS A 282 -16.68 4.49 1.10
N GLY A 283 -16.06 4.49 2.28
CA GLY A 283 -14.92 3.61 2.57
C GLY A 283 -15.37 2.18 2.89
N GLY A 284 -14.41 1.31 3.20
CA GLY A 284 -14.72 -0.01 3.77
C GLY A 284 -15.49 0.11 5.09
N LEU A 285 -16.52 -0.72 5.25
CA LEU A 285 -17.25 -0.79 6.51
C LEU A 285 -16.43 -1.62 7.51
N THR A 286 -16.16 -1.06 8.69
CA THR A 286 -15.49 -1.76 9.79
C THR A 286 -16.36 -1.68 11.03
N GLN A 287 -16.84 -2.80 11.54
CA GLN A 287 -17.75 -2.83 12.69
C GLN A 287 -17.50 -4.08 13.55
N ALA A 288 -17.49 -3.88 14.88
CA ALA A 288 -17.62 -4.95 15.84
C ALA A 288 -19.09 -5.06 16.23
N VAL A 289 -19.73 -6.20 15.91
CA VAL A 289 -21.15 -6.45 16.15
C VAL A 289 -21.29 -7.18 17.48
N LYS A 290 -20.68 -8.37 17.59
CA LYS A 290 -20.59 -9.13 18.83
C LYS A 290 -19.15 -9.08 19.34
N ARG A 291 -18.96 -8.54 20.55
CA ARG A 291 -17.65 -8.17 21.09
C ARG A 291 -16.84 -9.35 21.66
N TYR A 292 -17.50 -10.47 21.95
CA TYR A 292 -16.89 -11.67 22.48
C TYR A 292 -17.58 -12.94 21.96
N ALA A 293 -16.79 -13.92 21.52
CA ALA A 293 -17.26 -15.29 21.32
C ALA A 293 -16.13 -16.29 21.61
N LYS A 294 -16.53 -17.42 22.18
CA LYS A 294 -15.67 -18.56 22.45
C LYS A 294 -16.21 -19.76 21.67
N ALA A 295 -15.38 -20.37 20.84
CA ALA A 295 -15.77 -21.53 20.05
C ALA A 295 -16.00 -22.75 20.97
N ASN A 296 -16.88 -23.64 20.57
CA ASN A 296 -17.12 -24.92 21.25
C ASN A 296 -17.28 -26.00 20.17
N ASN A 297 -16.20 -26.68 19.80
CA ASN A 297 -16.22 -27.73 18.77
C ASN A 297 -15.12 -28.76 19.03
N VAL A 298 -15.21 -29.90 18.37
CA VAL A 298 -14.30 -31.05 18.57
C VAL A 298 -12.81 -30.77 18.27
N LYS A 299 -12.49 -29.64 17.64
CA LYS A 299 -11.09 -29.23 17.36
C LYS A 299 -10.48 -28.34 18.44
N VAL A 300 -11.25 -27.88 19.44
CA VAL A 300 -10.72 -27.09 20.56
C VAL A 300 -10.47 -27.97 21.79
N SER A 301 -9.41 -27.67 22.55
CA SER A 301 -8.92 -28.49 23.67
C SER A 301 -9.86 -28.54 24.88
N ASP A 302 -10.78 -27.59 24.99
CA ASP A 302 -11.74 -27.41 26.08
C ASP A 302 -13.20 -27.68 25.63
N TYR A 303 -13.37 -28.56 24.64
CA TYR A 303 -14.66 -28.96 24.09
C TYR A 303 -15.60 -29.53 25.18
N ASP A 304 -16.81 -28.97 25.24
CA ASP A 304 -17.85 -29.36 26.17
C ASP A 304 -19.06 -29.92 25.40
N PRO A 305 -19.29 -31.25 25.43
CA PRO A 305 -20.40 -31.91 24.72
C PRO A 305 -21.79 -31.46 25.20
N SER A 306 -21.89 -30.77 26.33
CA SER A 306 -23.16 -30.27 26.88
C SER A 306 -23.59 -28.92 26.29
N LYS A 307 -22.67 -28.22 25.59
CA LYS A 307 -22.92 -26.92 24.97
C LYS A 307 -23.11 -27.06 23.46
N PRO A 308 -23.85 -26.14 22.81
CA PRO A 308 -24.05 -26.19 21.36
C PRO A 308 -22.72 -26.03 20.61
N ASP A 309 -22.58 -26.76 19.50
CA ASP A 309 -21.39 -26.69 18.65
C ASP A 309 -21.29 -25.33 17.95
N LEU A 310 -20.23 -24.58 18.22
CA LEU A 310 -19.99 -23.23 17.74
C LEU A 310 -18.63 -23.13 17.04
N TRP A 311 -18.65 -22.69 15.79
CA TRP A 311 -17.47 -22.39 14.98
C TRP A 311 -17.31 -20.89 14.78
N ILE A 312 -16.07 -20.43 14.68
CA ILE A 312 -15.72 -19.04 14.31
C ILE A 312 -14.92 -19.06 13.01
N VAL A 313 -15.37 -18.36 11.97
CA VAL A 313 -14.79 -18.42 10.60
C VAL A 313 -14.45 -17.02 10.07
N TYR A 314 -13.31 -16.86 9.39
CA TYR A 314 -12.83 -15.58 8.84
C TYR A 314 -12.80 -15.59 7.29
N LEU A 315 -13.58 -14.73 6.61
CA LEU A 315 -13.82 -14.76 5.15
C LEU A 315 -13.56 -13.40 4.45
N ASP A 316 -12.91 -13.37 3.27
CA ASP A 316 -12.67 -12.15 2.44
C ASP A 316 -13.37 -12.13 1.04
N ALA A 317 -14.04 -11.06 0.60
CA ALA A 317 -14.79 -11.00 -0.67
C ALA A 317 -14.06 -10.31 -1.87
N THR A 318 -14.68 -10.21 -3.07
CA THR A 318 -14.26 -9.28 -4.17
C THR A 318 -15.47 -8.75 -5.03
N ASN A 319 -15.37 -7.56 -5.65
CA ASN A 319 -16.50 -6.64 -6.04
C ASN A 319 -16.94 -6.62 -7.54
N LEU A 320 -18.16 -6.08 -7.87
CA LEU A 320 -18.52 -5.24 -9.07
C LEU A 320 -20.00 -4.70 -9.10
N GLY A 321 -20.30 -3.56 -9.78
CA GLY A 321 -21.68 -3.02 -10.03
C GLY A 321 -21.83 -1.68 -10.84
N TRP A 322 -22.93 -1.46 -11.61
CA TRP A 322 -23.20 -0.43 -12.68
C TRP A 322 -24.46 0.57 -12.65
N ILE A 323 -24.56 1.65 -11.85
CA ILE A 323 -25.43 2.88 -11.97
C ILE A 323 -25.49 3.55 -10.58
N CYS A 324 -25.46 4.88 -10.47
CA CYS A 324 -25.64 5.61 -9.20
C CYS A 324 -26.90 6.51 -9.23
N MET A 325 -27.64 6.52 -8.13
CA MET A 325 -28.88 7.27 -7.93
C MET A 325 -28.80 8.06 -6.62
N GLU A 326 -29.40 9.24 -6.59
CA GLU A 326 -29.67 9.99 -5.36
C GLU A 326 -31.13 9.82 -4.96
N VAL A 327 -31.35 9.26 -3.78
CA VAL A 327 -32.67 8.78 -3.34
C VAL A 327 -32.98 9.09 -1.88
N ASP A 328 -34.26 9.16 -1.57
CA ASP A 328 -34.78 9.12 -0.20
C ASP A 328 -35.31 7.71 0.08
N VAL A 329 -34.83 7.08 1.16
CA VAL A 329 -35.18 5.70 1.54
C VAL A 329 -35.55 5.66 3.01
N SER A 330 -36.74 5.15 3.32
CA SER A 330 -37.15 4.88 4.71
C SER A 330 -36.82 3.47 5.15
N HIS A 331 -36.44 3.37 6.43
CA HIS A 331 -36.26 2.12 7.16
C HIS A 331 -37.50 1.88 8.03
N PRO A 332 -38.35 0.89 7.70
CA PRO A 332 -39.47 0.50 8.55
C PRO A 332 -38.99 -0.01 9.90
N CYS A 333 -39.61 0.45 11.00
CA CYS A 333 -39.25 0.02 12.35
C CYS A 333 -39.40 -1.49 12.56
N SER A 334 -40.28 -2.16 11.82
CA SER A 334 -40.48 -3.61 11.87
C SER A 334 -39.27 -4.43 11.42
N LEU A 335 -38.33 -3.82 10.67
CA LEU A 335 -37.12 -4.49 10.15
C LEU A 335 -35.88 -4.21 11.00
N HIS A 336 -36.02 -3.43 12.08
CA HIS A 336 -34.88 -3.02 12.90
C HIS A 336 -34.20 -4.20 13.59
N ASP A 337 -34.99 -5.14 14.12
CA ASP A 337 -34.45 -6.33 14.80
C ASP A 337 -33.76 -7.29 13.83
N ASP A 338 -34.30 -7.43 12.61
CA ASP A 338 -33.76 -8.31 11.57
C ASP A 338 -32.40 -7.82 11.01
N TYR A 339 -32.17 -6.50 11.00
CA TYR A 339 -30.99 -5.88 10.41
C TYR A 339 -30.10 -5.13 11.40
N ASN A 340 -30.31 -5.33 12.71
CA ASN A 340 -29.52 -4.67 13.76
C ASN A 340 -28.02 -5.00 13.65
N ASP A 341 -27.70 -6.23 13.24
CA ASP A 341 -26.32 -6.70 13.09
C ASP A 341 -25.60 -6.02 11.90
N LEU A 342 -26.33 -5.67 10.84
CA LEU A 342 -25.77 -5.06 9.63
C LEU A 342 -26.82 -4.22 8.87
N PRO A 343 -27.08 -2.98 9.30
CA PRO A 343 -28.00 -2.08 8.61
C PRO A 343 -27.59 -1.77 7.17
N TYR A 344 -28.56 -1.67 6.26
CA TYR A 344 -28.31 -1.29 4.87
C TYR A 344 -28.01 0.22 4.74
N LEU A 345 -27.32 0.59 3.64
CA LEU A 345 -27.05 1.98 3.26
C LEU A 345 -26.30 2.79 4.34
N PRO A 346 -25.06 2.40 4.71
CA PRO A 346 -24.28 3.10 5.73
C PRO A 346 -23.98 4.54 5.31
N GLU A 347 -23.93 5.46 6.29
CA GLU A 347 -23.76 6.89 6.06
C GLU A 347 -22.63 7.50 6.88
N ARG A 348 -22.07 8.61 6.39
CA ARG A 348 -21.01 9.35 7.08
C ARG A 348 -21.65 10.39 8.01
N ILE A 349 -21.76 10.03 9.29
CA ILE A 349 -22.32 10.90 10.34
C ILE A 349 -21.32 11.07 11.48
N VAL A 350 -21.55 12.04 12.36
CA VAL A 350 -20.80 12.20 13.61
C VAL A 350 -21.54 11.40 14.69
N PRO A 351 -21.00 10.26 15.17
CA PRO A 351 -21.66 9.51 16.24
C PRO A 351 -21.75 10.35 17.52
N ARG A 352 -22.77 10.07 18.35
CA ARG A 352 -22.90 10.70 19.68
C ARG A 352 -21.61 10.49 20.48
N GLY A 353 -21.06 11.56 21.04
CA GLY A 353 -19.79 11.55 21.79
C GLY A 353 -18.52 11.57 20.93
N SER A 354 -18.61 11.69 19.61
CA SER A 354 -17.44 11.85 18.74
C SER A 354 -17.36 13.26 18.15
N LYS A 355 -16.15 13.73 17.88
CA LYS A 355 -15.89 14.98 17.12
C LYS A 355 -15.64 14.72 15.64
N ILE A 356 -15.57 13.45 15.22
CA ILE A 356 -15.10 13.03 13.90
C ILE A 356 -16.23 12.30 13.17
N LYS A 357 -16.41 12.61 11.87
CA LYS A 357 -17.33 11.86 10.99
C LYS A 357 -16.83 10.43 10.80
N LYS A 358 -17.70 9.44 11.02
CA LYS A 358 -17.42 8.02 10.79
C LYS A 358 -18.45 7.44 9.83
N LEU A 359 -18.07 6.40 9.10
CA LEU A 359 -19.04 5.60 8.35
C LEU A 359 -19.78 4.71 9.35
N VAL A 360 -21.08 4.90 9.49
CA VAL A 360 -21.93 4.22 10.46
C VAL A 360 -23.05 3.50 9.71
N ALA A 361 -23.25 2.23 10.02
CA ALA A 361 -24.46 1.52 9.64
C ALA A 361 -25.49 1.77 10.74
N ASN A 362 -26.51 2.58 10.44
CA ASN A 362 -27.62 2.92 11.35
C ASN A 362 -28.94 2.66 10.64
N LEU A 363 -30.00 2.48 11.45
CA LEU A 363 -31.35 2.17 10.98
C LEU A 363 -32.19 3.42 10.68
N ASP A 364 -31.57 4.60 10.67
CA ASP A 364 -32.28 5.85 10.39
C ASP A 364 -32.73 5.92 8.92
N SER A 365 -33.83 6.64 8.65
CA SER A 365 -34.22 6.95 7.27
C SER A 365 -33.19 7.85 6.59
N LYS A 366 -32.98 7.64 5.30
CA LYS A 366 -31.91 8.25 4.51
C LYS A 366 -32.50 9.28 3.56
N LYS A 367 -31.95 10.50 3.57
CA LYS A 367 -32.34 11.58 2.65
C LYS A 367 -31.17 11.98 1.75
N ASN A 368 -31.45 12.28 0.49
CA ASN A 368 -30.46 12.62 -0.55
C ASN A 368 -29.28 11.63 -0.59
N TYR A 369 -29.57 10.34 -0.38
CA TYR A 369 -28.55 9.32 -0.27
C TYR A 369 -28.10 8.88 -1.66
N VAL A 370 -26.82 9.06 -1.97
CA VAL A 370 -26.23 8.59 -3.21
C VAL A 370 -25.85 7.12 -3.08
N VAL A 371 -26.59 6.27 -3.77
CA VAL A 371 -26.44 4.80 -3.75
C VAL A 371 -26.29 4.27 -5.16
N HIS A 372 -25.57 3.17 -5.25
CA HIS A 372 -25.48 2.42 -6.47
C HIS A 372 -26.70 1.48 -6.65
N TYR A 373 -27.27 1.38 -7.87
CA TYR A 373 -28.56 0.73 -8.13
C TYR A 373 -28.67 -0.72 -7.65
N LEU A 374 -27.57 -1.50 -7.66
CA LEU A 374 -27.57 -2.87 -7.15
C LEU A 374 -27.80 -2.91 -5.63
N ALA A 375 -27.16 -2.02 -4.87
CA ALA A 375 -27.38 -1.94 -3.43
C ALA A 375 -28.77 -1.41 -3.13
N LEU A 376 -29.28 -0.47 -3.92
CA LEU A 376 -30.67 -0.04 -3.80
C LEU A 376 -31.63 -1.21 -4.07
N LYS A 377 -31.45 -1.95 -5.17
CA LYS A 377 -32.28 -3.12 -5.49
C LYS A 377 -32.22 -4.18 -4.38
N GLN A 378 -31.07 -4.37 -3.74
CA GLN A 378 -30.93 -5.25 -2.58
C GLN A 378 -31.67 -4.72 -1.35
N ALA A 379 -31.50 -3.43 -1.03
CA ALA A 379 -32.22 -2.77 0.05
C ALA A 379 -33.75 -2.87 -0.12
N LEU A 380 -34.26 -2.65 -1.33
CA LEU A 380 -35.69 -2.79 -1.63
C LEU A 380 -36.17 -4.23 -1.50
N LYS A 381 -35.36 -5.21 -1.93
CA LYS A 381 -35.65 -6.63 -1.70
C LYS A 381 -35.64 -7.01 -0.22
N ALA A 382 -34.86 -6.32 0.59
CA ALA A 382 -34.82 -6.47 2.04
C ALA A 382 -35.98 -5.75 2.76
N GLY A 383 -36.86 -5.06 2.02
CA GLY A 383 -38.07 -4.43 2.57
C GLY A 383 -37.93 -2.94 2.92
N LEU A 384 -36.81 -2.29 2.59
CA LEU A 384 -36.71 -0.83 2.67
C LEU A 384 -37.63 -0.17 1.64
N ILE A 385 -38.13 1.03 1.95
CA ILE A 385 -39.11 1.74 1.12
C ILE A 385 -38.42 2.92 0.41
N LEU A 386 -38.50 2.95 -0.92
CA LEU A 386 -38.04 4.10 -1.72
C LEU A 386 -39.13 5.18 -1.72
N GLU A 387 -38.82 6.35 -1.17
CA GLU A 387 -39.76 7.48 -1.11
C GLU A 387 -39.65 8.37 -2.35
N LYS A 388 -38.42 8.73 -2.74
CA LYS A 388 -38.18 9.67 -3.83
C LYS A 388 -36.85 9.39 -4.53
N VAL A 389 -36.81 9.64 -5.83
CA VAL A 389 -35.58 9.70 -6.64
C VAL A 389 -35.37 11.14 -7.06
N HIS A 390 -34.22 11.73 -6.70
CA HIS A 390 -33.89 13.12 -7.03
C HIS A 390 -33.08 13.21 -8.32
N ARG A 391 -32.02 12.40 -8.44
CA ARG A 391 -31.05 12.47 -9.54
C ARG A 391 -30.58 11.08 -9.95
N VAL A 392 -30.29 10.90 -11.24
CA VAL A 392 -29.79 9.64 -11.80
C VAL A 392 -28.55 9.90 -12.65
N LEU A 393 -27.46 9.21 -12.34
CA LEU A 393 -26.24 9.23 -13.15
C LEU A 393 -26.13 7.91 -13.91
N LYS A 394 -26.31 7.98 -15.23
CA LYS A 394 -26.13 6.85 -16.15
C LYS A 394 -24.69 6.86 -16.69
N PHE A 395 -24.03 5.71 -16.65
CA PHE A 395 -22.71 5.52 -17.25
C PHE A 395 -22.63 4.13 -17.91
N ASN A 396 -21.74 4.01 -18.90
CA ASN A 396 -21.39 2.73 -19.49
C ASN A 396 -20.32 2.08 -18.63
N GLN A 397 -20.43 0.78 -18.37
CA GLN A 397 -19.35 0.02 -17.76
C GLN A 397 -18.85 -1.03 -18.76
N SER A 398 -17.63 -1.48 -18.52
CA SER A 398 -17.01 -2.59 -19.22
C SER A 398 -15.96 -3.20 -18.30
N PRO A 399 -15.56 -4.46 -18.49
CA PRO A 399 -14.51 -5.10 -17.71
C PRO A 399 -13.11 -4.65 -18.16
N TRP A 400 -12.89 -3.34 -18.34
CA TRP A 400 -11.65 -2.78 -18.88
C TRP A 400 -10.43 -3.07 -17.99
N LEU A 401 -10.61 -3.14 -16.67
CA LEU A 401 -9.54 -3.43 -15.72
C LEU A 401 -9.24 -4.94 -15.59
N ALA A 402 -10.13 -5.81 -16.09
CA ALA A 402 -10.02 -7.27 -15.89
C ALA A 402 -8.69 -7.82 -16.42
N LYS A 403 -8.30 -7.44 -17.64
CA LYS A 403 -7.03 -7.88 -18.25
C LYS A 403 -5.81 -7.52 -17.40
N TYR A 404 -5.80 -6.34 -16.80
CA TYR A 404 -4.71 -5.88 -15.95
C TYR A 404 -4.69 -6.62 -14.61
N ILE A 405 -5.86 -6.88 -14.02
CA ILE A 405 -6.00 -7.70 -12.81
C ILE A 405 -5.53 -9.13 -13.08
N ASP A 406 -5.89 -9.71 -14.23
CA ASP A 406 -5.51 -11.06 -14.62
C ASP A 406 -3.99 -11.19 -14.81
N LEU A 407 -3.37 -10.20 -15.47
CA LEU A 407 -1.91 -10.09 -15.57
C LEU A 407 -1.28 -10.11 -14.18
N ASN A 408 -1.66 -9.17 -13.31
CA ASN A 408 -1.07 -9.06 -11.98
C ASN A 408 -1.35 -10.28 -11.11
N THR A 409 -2.51 -10.91 -11.27
CA THR A 409 -2.85 -12.15 -10.57
C THR A 409 -1.99 -13.32 -11.04
N THR A 410 -1.71 -13.40 -12.35
CA THR A 410 -0.80 -14.40 -12.93
C THR A 410 0.63 -14.18 -12.44
N MET A 411 1.13 -12.94 -12.50
CA MET A 411 2.46 -12.60 -11.98
C MET A 411 2.57 -12.90 -10.48
N ARG A 412 1.50 -12.63 -9.69
CA ARG A 412 1.42 -12.98 -8.26
C ARG A 412 1.38 -14.50 -8.00
N LYS A 413 0.97 -15.31 -8.97
CA LYS A 413 1.03 -16.79 -8.89
C LYS A 413 2.43 -17.31 -9.19
N ILE A 414 3.14 -16.67 -10.12
CA ILE A 414 4.50 -17.02 -10.54
C ILE A 414 5.56 -16.51 -9.54
N ALA A 415 5.28 -15.40 -8.86
CA ALA A 415 6.17 -14.76 -7.89
C ALA A 415 6.69 -15.74 -6.84
N SER A 416 8.03 -15.84 -6.75
CA SER A 416 8.73 -16.77 -5.89
C SER A 416 8.80 -16.25 -4.44
N ASN A 417 8.95 -14.94 -4.26
CA ASN A 417 9.13 -14.30 -2.97
C ASN A 417 7.91 -13.46 -2.53
N ASP A 418 7.83 -13.17 -1.22
CA ASP A 418 6.72 -12.41 -0.63
C ASP A 418 6.66 -10.96 -1.13
N PHE A 419 7.80 -10.34 -1.36
CA PHE A 419 7.87 -8.97 -1.86
C PHE A 419 7.18 -8.82 -3.22
N GLU A 420 7.50 -9.67 -4.20
CA GLU A 420 6.87 -9.66 -5.52
C GLU A 420 5.37 -9.94 -5.42
N ARG A 421 4.97 -10.89 -4.56
CA ARG A 421 3.54 -11.21 -4.33
C ARG A 421 2.76 -10.00 -3.82
N ASP A 422 3.35 -9.25 -2.89
CA ASP A 422 2.74 -8.05 -2.31
C ASP A 422 2.80 -6.86 -3.28
N PHE A 423 3.86 -6.76 -4.08
CA PHE A 423 3.98 -5.76 -5.13
C PHE A 423 2.86 -5.90 -6.16
N PHE A 424 2.62 -7.09 -6.73
CA PHE A 424 1.53 -7.29 -7.69
C PHE A 424 0.14 -7.09 -7.09
N LYS A 425 -0.02 -7.38 -5.79
CA LYS A 425 -1.26 -7.01 -5.05
C LYS A 425 -1.41 -5.49 -4.95
N LEU A 426 -0.34 -4.78 -4.62
CA LEU A 426 -0.31 -3.32 -4.55
C LEU A 426 -0.63 -2.70 -5.91
N MET A 427 -0.11 -3.24 -7.01
CA MET A 427 -0.37 -2.73 -8.36
C MET A 427 -1.85 -2.78 -8.73
N ASN A 428 -2.64 -3.75 -8.23
CA ASN A 428 -4.09 -3.74 -8.41
C ASN A 428 -4.79 -2.72 -7.49
N ASN A 429 -4.44 -2.73 -6.20
CA ASN A 429 -5.06 -1.86 -5.19
C ASN A 429 -4.77 -0.37 -5.44
N ALA A 430 -3.60 -0.07 -6.00
CA ALA A 430 -3.16 1.28 -6.24
C ALA A 430 -3.91 1.96 -7.39
N VAL A 431 -4.36 1.22 -8.41
CA VAL A 431 -5.26 1.75 -9.44
C VAL A 431 -6.54 2.26 -8.78
N PHE A 432 -7.16 1.46 -7.93
CA PHE A 432 -8.35 1.88 -7.17
C PHE A 432 -8.07 3.13 -6.34
N GLY A 433 -6.98 3.13 -5.57
CA GLY A 433 -6.57 4.29 -4.76
C GLY A 433 -6.36 5.56 -5.59
N LYS A 434 -5.76 5.45 -6.78
CA LYS A 434 -5.53 6.57 -7.70
C LYS A 434 -6.80 7.11 -8.32
N THR A 435 -7.76 6.24 -8.64
CA THR A 435 -9.08 6.66 -9.12
C THR A 435 -9.94 7.34 -8.05
N MET A 436 -9.64 7.08 -6.77
CA MET A 436 -10.35 7.65 -5.62
C MET A 436 -9.58 8.77 -4.92
N GLU A 437 -8.49 9.24 -5.53
CA GLU A 437 -7.64 10.28 -4.95
C GLU A 437 -8.39 11.62 -4.90
N ASN A 438 -8.52 12.19 -3.70
CA ASN A 438 -9.09 13.52 -3.55
C ASN A 438 -8.02 14.58 -3.82
N VAL A 439 -8.09 15.21 -4.99
CA VAL A 439 -7.16 16.26 -5.42
C VAL A 439 -7.24 17.53 -4.57
N ARG A 440 -8.36 17.80 -3.87
CA ARG A 440 -8.51 18.96 -2.96
C ARG A 440 -7.65 18.87 -1.72
N ASN A 441 -7.25 17.65 -1.34
CA ASN A 441 -6.40 17.43 -0.18
C ASN A 441 -4.91 17.63 -0.48
N ARG A 442 -4.55 17.92 -1.75
CA ARG A 442 -3.15 18.20 -2.09
C ARG A 442 -2.72 19.50 -1.44
N MET A 443 -1.49 19.50 -0.93
CA MET A 443 -0.88 20.67 -0.34
C MET A 443 0.01 21.36 -1.38
N LYS A 444 -0.08 22.69 -1.47
CA LYS A 444 0.83 23.52 -2.25
C LYS A 444 1.76 24.25 -1.29
N MET A 445 3.03 23.91 -1.36
CA MET A 445 4.07 24.48 -0.50
C MET A 445 5.28 24.84 -1.36
N GLU A 446 5.87 25.99 -1.11
CA GLU A 446 7.16 26.38 -1.67
C GLU A 446 8.18 26.58 -0.56
N LEU A 447 9.37 25.99 -0.74
CA LEU A 447 10.53 26.27 0.10
C LEU A 447 11.27 27.49 -0.45
N VAL A 448 11.62 28.42 0.42
CA VAL A 448 12.25 29.68 0.06
C VAL A 448 13.40 30.00 1.01
N SER A 449 14.55 30.32 0.42
CA SER A 449 15.75 30.81 1.11
C SER A 449 16.09 32.27 0.79
N ASP A 450 15.32 32.92 -0.08
CA ASP A 450 15.52 34.32 -0.49
C ASP A 450 14.38 35.22 0.01
N ASP A 451 14.74 36.30 0.71
CA ASP A 451 13.79 37.24 1.32
C ASP A 451 12.86 37.91 0.31
N LYS A 452 13.38 38.25 -0.88
CA LYS A 452 12.56 38.90 -1.92
C LYS A 452 11.49 37.95 -2.45
N LYS A 453 11.86 36.69 -2.71
CA LYS A 453 10.91 35.65 -3.10
C LYS A 453 9.91 35.38 -1.98
N CYS A 454 10.37 35.35 -0.73
CA CYS A 454 9.51 35.14 0.45
C CYS A 454 8.43 36.23 0.53
N ALA A 455 8.84 37.51 0.52
CA ALA A 455 7.92 38.65 0.52
C ALA A 455 6.93 38.60 -0.66
N LYS A 456 7.40 38.22 -1.86
CA LYS A 456 6.55 38.05 -3.03
C LYS A 456 5.47 36.99 -2.84
N LEU A 457 5.78 35.85 -2.23
CA LEU A 457 4.81 34.78 -1.99
C LEU A 457 3.83 35.13 -0.88
N ILE A 458 4.27 35.83 0.17
CA ILE A 458 3.40 36.31 1.26
C ILE A 458 2.37 37.31 0.73
N ASN A 459 2.76 38.17 -0.21
CA ASN A 459 1.85 39.13 -0.84
C ASN A 459 0.86 38.51 -1.83
N ARG A 460 0.89 37.19 -2.07
CA ARG A 460 -0.11 36.53 -2.93
C ARG A 460 -1.44 36.39 -2.19
N PRO A 461 -2.58 36.53 -2.89
CA PRO A 461 -3.90 36.28 -2.29
C PRO A 461 -4.10 34.83 -1.87
N THR A 462 -3.32 33.91 -2.43
CA THR A 462 -3.31 32.49 -2.06
C THR A 462 -2.46 32.18 -0.83
N PHE A 463 -1.82 33.17 -0.19
CA PHE A 463 -1.01 32.94 0.99
C PHE A 463 -1.86 32.46 2.17
N LYS A 464 -1.47 31.33 2.78
CA LYS A 464 -2.17 30.76 3.93
C LYS A 464 -1.39 30.94 5.22
N ASN A 465 -0.13 30.50 5.23
CA ASN A 465 0.74 30.57 6.41
C ASN A 465 2.21 30.43 6.01
N ILE A 466 3.11 30.73 6.93
CA ILE A 466 4.56 30.51 6.85
C ILE A 466 5.02 29.61 8.00
N THR A 467 5.89 28.65 7.67
CA THR A 467 6.61 27.83 8.66
C THR A 467 8.10 28.09 8.50
N ILE A 468 8.76 28.60 9.53
CA ILE A 468 10.20 28.88 9.51
C ILE A 468 10.93 27.62 10.01
N TYR A 469 11.82 27.05 9.18
CA TYR A 469 12.65 25.91 9.59
C TYR A 469 13.93 26.36 10.28
N ASN A 470 14.56 27.40 9.74
CA ASN A 470 15.76 28.03 10.30
C ASN A 470 15.90 29.45 9.72
N GLU A 471 16.99 30.15 10.08
CA GLU A 471 17.26 31.53 9.64
C GLU A 471 17.32 31.70 8.11
N ASN A 472 17.62 30.62 7.37
CA ASN A 472 17.84 30.65 5.92
C ASN A 472 16.76 29.90 5.12
N LEU A 473 15.72 29.36 5.77
CA LEU A 473 14.72 28.54 5.10
C LEU A 473 13.34 28.67 5.73
N ALA A 474 12.38 29.08 4.90
CA ALA A 474 10.96 29.08 5.23
C ALA A 474 10.15 28.26 4.22
N ALA A 475 9.13 27.56 4.70
CA ALA A 475 8.05 27.00 3.91
C ALA A 475 6.89 27.99 3.84
N ILE A 476 6.51 28.37 2.62
CA ILE A 476 5.31 29.17 2.36
C ILE A 476 4.18 28.24 1.92
N HIS A 477 3.10 28.25 2.69
CA HIS A 477 1.88 27.49 2.40
C HIS A 477 0.95 28.33 1.55
N LEU A 478 0.51 27.75 0.44
CA LEU A 478 -0.37 28.41 -0.51
C LEU A 478 -1.67 27.61 -0.67
N GLU A 479 -2.77 28.32 -0.87
CA GLU A 479 -3.99 27.74 -1.41
C GLU A 479 -3.79 27.37 -2.89
N ILE A 480 -4.51 26.35 -3.33
CA ILE A 480 -4.54 25.94 -4.73
C ILE A 480 -5.48 26.91 -5.47
N ASP A 481 -4.89 27.69 -6.36
CA ASP A 481 -5.54 28.67 -7.23
C ASP A 481 -6.40 28.02 -8.31
N GLU A 482 -5.88 26.95 -8.94
CA GLU A 482 -6.58 26.20 -9.97
C GLU A 482 -6.54 24.70 -9.67
N LEU A 483 -7.71 24.08 -9.55
CA LEU A 483 -7.83 22.67 -9.26
C LEU A 483 -8.28 21.90 -10.50
N LYS A 484 -7.37 21.10 -11.05
CA LYS A 484 -7.65 20.25 -12.21
C LYS A 484 -8.13 18.85 -11.77
N PHE A 485 -9.38 18.52 -12.07
CA PHE A 485 -9.93 17.18 -11.88
C PHE A 485 -9.52 16.28 -13.06
N ASP A 486 -8.34 15.68 -12.96
CA ASP A 486 -7.74 14.83 -14.00
C ASP A 486 -7.76 13.33 -13.67
N LYS A 487 -8.49 12.93 -12.62
CA LYS A 487 -8.57 11.54 -12.15
C LYS A 487 -9.94 10.93 -12.45
N PRO A 488 -10.02 9.77 -13.12
CA PRO A 488 -11.27 9.05 -13.30
C PRO A 488 -11.71 8.40 -11.99
N ILE A 489 -13.00 8.37 -11.69
CA ILE A 489 -13.56 7.79 -10.44
C ILE A 489 -14.12 6.38 -10.72
N TYR A 490 -13.67 5.36 -9.95
CA TYR A 490 -14.08 3.95 -10.14
C TYR A 490 -14.88 3.39 -8.95
N GLY A 491 -16.16 3.06 -9.14
CA GLY A 491 -17.03 2.49 -8.09
C GLY A 491 -17.02 0.96 -8.02
N SER A 492 -17.16 0.39 -6.82
CA SER A 492 -17.32 -1.06 -6.63
C SER A 492 -18.10 -1.37 -5.33
N MET A 493 -18.91 -2.45 -5.30
CA MET A 493 -19.71 -2.84 -4.12
C MET A 493 -19.66 -4.33 -3.80
N LYS A 494 -19.86 -4.64 -2.52
CA LYS A 494 -20.06 -5.95 -1.88
C LYS A 494 -21.26 -5.88 -0.94
N HIS A 495 -22.12 -6.89 -0.98
CA HIS A 495 -22.62 -7.63 0.20
C HIS A 495 -23.55 -8.76 -0.24
N HIS A 496 -23.44 -9.90 0.44
CA HIS A 496 -24.34 -11.06 0.37
C HIS A 496 -24.25 -11.81 1.69
N PHE A 497 -25.28 -11.79 2.54
CA PHE A 497 -25.40 -12.77 3.63
C PHE A 497 -26.85 -13.24 3.80
N GLY A 498 -27.00 -14.52 4.12
CA GLY A 498 -28.27 -15.19 4.40
C GLY A 498 -28.51 -15.36 5.91
N LYS A 499 -29.64 -15.97 6.28
CA LYS A 499 -30.25 -15.89 7.63
C LYS A 499 -29.62 -16.78 8.73
N ASN A 500 -28.65 -17.65 8.43
CA ASN A 500 -28.16 -18.68 9.38
C ASN A 500 -26.78 -18.40 10.00
N ILE A 501 -26.22 -17.20 9.79
CA ILE A 501 -24.85 -16.87 10.19
C ILE A 501 -24.89 -15.57 10.99
N LYS A 502 -24.24 -15.52 12.16
CA LYS A 502 -24.13 -14.29 12.96
C LYS A 502 -22.77 -13.64 12.76
N LEU A 503 -22.76 -12.41 12.24
CA LEU A 503 -21.55 -11.61 12.05
C LEU A 503 -21.00 -11.17 13.41
N MET A 504 -19.73 -11.48 13.67
CA MET A 504 -19.01 -11.05 14.87
C MET A 504 -18.32 -9.71 14.63
N TYR A 505 -17.52 -9.67 13.57
CA TYR A 505 -16.65 -8.56 13.26
C TYR A 505 -16.45 -8.47 11.74
N MET A 506 -16.30 -7.26 11.23
CA MET A 506 -15.97 -7.02 9.83
C MET A 506 -14.94 -5.91 9.74
N ASP A 507 -13.95 -6.08 8.87
CA ASP A 507 -13.06 -5.00 8.45
C ASP A 507 -12.88 -4.99 6.94
N THR A 508 -13.68 -4.15 6.27
CA THR A 508 -13.64 -3.86 4.83
C THR A 508 -13.94 -5.04 3.92
N ASP A 509 -13.02 -5.99 3.87
CA ASP A 509 -13.02 -7.10 2.97
C ASP A 509 -13.13 -8.41 3.76
N SER A 510 -12.64 -8.43 5.00
CA SER A 510 -12.62 -9.59 5.90
C SER A 510 -13.80 -9.64 6.90
N LEU A 511 -14.32 -10.84 7.17
CA LEU A 511 -15.54 -11.10 7.94
C LEU A 511 -15.35 -12.23 8.94
N VAL A 512 -15.51 -11.96 10.22
CA VAL A 512 -15.52 -12.98 11.29
C VAL A 512 -16.96 -13.35 11.59
N TYR A 513 -17.29 -14.63 11.49
CA TYR A 513 -18.62 -15.17 11.75
C TYR A 513 -18.61 -16.11 12.94
N THR A 514 -19.75 -16.16 13.64
CA THR A 514 -20.13 -17.31 14.47
C THR A 514 -21.14 -18.16 13.73
N ILE A 515 -20.86 -19.45 13.62
CA ILE A 515 -21.67 -20.43 12.91
C ILE A 515 -22.05 -21.54 13.90
N ASN A 516 -23.35 -21.79 14.04
CA ASN A 516 -23.86 -22.93 14.80
C ASN A 516 -23.86 -24.15 13.87
N SER A 517 -22.87 -25.04 13.99
CA SER A 517 -22.72 -26.25 13.17
C SER A 517 -21.87 -27.30 13.87
N LYS A 518 -22.13 -28.58 13.62
CA LYS A 518 -21.30 -29.69 14.11
C LYS A 518 -19.92 -29.69 13.46
N ASP A 519 -19.86 -29.45 12.14
CA ASP A 519 -18.62 -29.33 11.38
C ASP A 519 -18.83 -28.41 10.16
N PHE A 520 -18.25 -27.22 10.24
CA PHE A 520 -18.32 -26.22 9.18
C PHE A 520 -17.84 -26.75 7.82
N TYR A 521 -16.78 -27.55 7.79
CA TYR A 521 -16.21 -28.02 6.52
C TYR A 521 -17.07 -29.11 5.88
N ASN A 522 -17.78 -29.91 6.68
CA ASN A 522 -18.79 -30.84 6.16
C ASN A 522 -20.02 -30.10 5.61
N ASP A 523 -20.50 -29.07 6.32
CA ASP A 523 -21.60 -28.23 5.82
C ASP A 523 -21.21 -27.49 4.55
N LEU A 524 -19.97 -26.98 4.49
CA LEU A 524 -19.41 -26.38 3.29
C LEU A 524 -19.44 -27.38 2.13
N ARG A 525 -19.00 -28.62 2.36
CA ARG A 525 -19.02 -29.70 1.35
C ARG A 525 -20.43 -30.00 0.82
N GLN A 526 -21.44 -29.92 1.66
CA GLN A 526 -22.84 -30.18 1.28
C GLN A 526 -23.47 -28.99 0.53
N ASN A 527 -22.91 -27.78 0.65
CA ASN A 527 -23.44 -26.59 0.01
C ASN A 527 -22.63 -26.19 -1.24
N ARG A 528 -23.06 -26.69 -2.41
CA ARG A 528 -22.41 -26.46 -3.70
C ARG A 528 -22.24 -24.97 -4.05
N HIS A 529 -23.19 -24.11 -3.66
CA HIS A 529 -23.09 -22.67 -3.90
C HIS A 529 -22.03 -21.98 -3.06
N LEU A 530 -21.79 -22.43 -1.83
CA LEU A 530 -20.70 -21.91 -0.99
C LEU A 530 -19.35 -22.45 -1.45
N LEU A 531 -19.27 -23.74 -1.80
CA LEU A 531 -18.06 -24.35 -2.40
C LEU A 531 -17.55 -23.61 -3.64
N GLU A 532 -18.48 -23.21 -4.52
CA GLU A 532 -18.15 -22.44 -5.73
C GLU A 532 -17.73 -21.00 -5.44
N ARG A 533 -17.88 -20.53 -4.20
CA ARG A 533 -17.50 -19.18 -3.77
C ARG A 533 -16.29 -19.17 -2.84
N MET A 534 -15.69 -20.31 -2.52
CA MET A 534 -14.52 -20.41 -1.62
C MET A 534 -13.24 -20.78 -2.38
N ASP A 535 -12.14 -20.09 -2.09
CA ASP A 535 -10.77 -20.56 -2.37
C ASP A 535 -10.33 -21.48 -1.24
N ARG A 536 -10.10 -22.74 -1.57
CA ARG A 536 -9.76 -23.83 -0.62
C ARG A 536 -8.35 -24.36 -0.86
N SER A 537 -7.53 -23.61 -1.59
CA SER A 537 -6.16 -23.99 -1.96
C SER A 537 -5.14 -23.81 -0.83
N ASN A 538 -5.54 -23.13 0.25
CA ASN A 538 -4.70 -22.85 1.41
C ASN A 538 -4.95 -23.81 2.59
N LEU A 539 -5.87 -24.78 2.42
CA LEU A 539 -6.07 -25.88 3.34
C LEU A 539 -4.97 -26.94 3.18
N PRO A 540 -4.69 -27.74 4.23
CA PRO A 540 -3.80 -28.88 4.13
C PRO A 540 -4.20 -29.85 2.99
N THR A 541 -3.24 -30.44 2.29
CA THR A 541 -3.51 -31.29 1.10
C THR A 541 -4.28 -32.56 1.44
N ASP A 542 -4.19 -33.01 2.68
CA ASP A 542 -4.94 -34.12 3.30
C ASP A 542 -6.36 -33.72 3.72
N HIS A 543 -6.72 -32.43 3.69
CA HIS A 543 -8.03 -31.96 4.10
C HIS A 543 -9.11 -32.31 3.08
N LEU A 544 -10.25 -32.86 3.55
CA LEU A 544 -11.39 -33.30 2.73
C LEU A 544 -12.02 -32.24 1.81
N CYS A 545 -11.74 -30.96 2.08
CA CYS A 545 -12.24 -29.82 1.32
C CYS A 545 -11.16 -29.14 0.45
N TYR A 546 -9.93 -29.65 0.42
CA TYR A 546 -8.84 -29.07 -0.37
C TYR A 546 -9.16 -29.09 -1.88
N CYS A 547 -8.85 -27.99 -2.56
CA CYS A 547 -8.97 -27.88 -4.01
C CYS A 547 -8.01 -26.80 -4.52
N ALA A 548 -7.08 -27.21 -5.40
CA ALA A 548 -6.07 -26.30 -5.95
C ALA A 548 -6.60 -25.39 -7.08
N ASP A 549 -7.69 -25.79 -7.76
CA ASP A 549 -8.20 -25.15 -8.98
C ASP A 549 -8.56 -23.67 -8.80
N ARG A 550 -8.92 -23.27 -7.57
CA ARG A 550 -9.42 -21.92 -7.26
C ARG A 550 -8.40 -21.03 -6.54
N LYS A 551 -7.13 -21.43 -6.53
CA LYS A 551 -6.06 -20.67 -5.88
C LYS A 551 -5.99 -19.23 -6.39
N LYS A 552 -6.27 -18.28 -5.49
CA LYS A 552 -6.23 -16.83 -5.72
C LYS A 552 -7.12 -16.36 -6.89
N VAL A 553 -8.27 -17.00 -7.10
CA VAL A 553 -9.24 -16.57 -8.12
C VAL A 553 -10.00 -15.32 -7.61
N PRO A 554 -10.14 -14.25 -8.42
CA PRO A 554 -10.96 -13.10 -8.03
C PRO A 554 -12.43 -13.48 -7.83
N GLY A 555 -13.05 -12.98 -6.77
CA GLY A 555 -14.46 -13.19 -6.42
C GLY A 555 -14.70 -14.24 -5.33
N THR A 556 -13.69 -14.99 -4.92
CA THR A 556 -13.81 -16.08 -3.95
C THR A 556 -13.36 -15.69 -2.54
N PHE A 557 -13.94 -16.34 -1.54
CA PHE A 557 -13.59 -16.23 -0.13
C PHE A 557 -12.50 -17.21 0.29
N THR A 558 -11.45 -16.72 0.92
CA THR A 558 -10.36 -17.55 1.45
C THR A 558 -10.50 -17.69 2.97
N ASP A 559 -10.21 -18.88 3.49
CA ASP A 559 -10.13 -19.15 4.93
C ASP A 559 -8.76 -18.72 5.49
N GLU A 560 -8.68 -17.53 6.08
CA GLU A 560 -7.44 -16.94 6.60
C GLU A 560 -6.80 -17.71 7.78
N THR A 561 -7.50 -18.69 8.38
CA THR A 561 -6.95 -19.50 9.49
C THR A 561 -6.29 -20.80 9.04
N HIS A 562 -6.25 -21.05 7.72
CA HIS A 562 -5.64 -22.23 7.12
C HIS A 562 -6.22 -23.56 7.65
N GLY A 563 -7.51 -23.60 7.98
CA GLY A 563 -8.14 -24.81 8.53
C GLY A 563 -8.13 -24.89 10.06
N ASN A 564 -7.43 -23.99 10.75
CA ASN A 564 -7.34 -23.96 12.21
C ASN A 564 -8.56 -23.27 12.82
N ALA A 565 -9.10 -23.84 13.90
CA ALA A 565 -10.21 -23.23 14.62
C ALA A 565 -9.72 -22.05 15.46
N ILE A 566 -10.46 -20.93 15.40
CA ILE A 566 -10.28 -19.83 16.36
C ILE A 566 -10.92 -20.28 17.67
N HIS A 567 -10.13 -20.41 18.73
CA HIS A 567 -10.62 -20.81 20.06
C HIS A 567 -11.42 -19.68 20.71
N GLU A 568 -10.89 -18.47 20.59
CA GLU A 568 -11.43 -17.31 21.27
C GLU A 568 -11.23 -16.06 20.43
N PHE A 569 -12.22 -15.17 20.46
CA PHE A 569 -12.20 -13.90 19.74
C PHE A 569 -12.76 -12.79 20.62
N VAL A 570 -12.01 -11.69 20.73
CA VAL A 570 -12.35 -10.48 21.50
C VAL A 570 -12.19 -9.25 20.61
N ALA A 571 -13.22 -8.42 20.50
CA ALA A 571 -13.17 -7.17 19.75
C ALA A 571 -13.65 -6.01 20.63
N LEU A 572 -12.74 -5.07 20.92
CA LEU A 572 -13.03 -3.88 21.72
C LEU A 572 -13.68 -2.77 20.88
N ARG A 573 -13.12 -2.52 19.68
CA ARG A 573 -13.58 -1.50 18.74
C ARG A 573 -13.10 -1.82 17.33
N ALA A 574 -13.58 -1.05 16.35
CA ALA A 574 -13.08 -1.11 14.98
C ALA A 574 -11.54 -1.03 14.96
N LYS A 575 -10.88 -2.00 14.31
CA LYS A 575 -9.43 -2.15 14.17
C LYS A 575 -8.66 -2.37 15.49
N ALA A 576 -9.36 -2.81 16.53
CA ALA A 576 -8.78 -3.28 17.79
C ALA A 576 -9.45 -4.59 18.24
N TYR A 577 -8.82 -5.72 17.91
CA TYR A 577 -9.33 -7.06 18.21
C TYR A 577 -8.18 -8.05 18.45
N ALA A 578 -8.46 -9.12 19.18
CA ALA A 578 -7.54 -10.21 19.47
C ALA A 578 -8.22 -11.55 19.24
N TYR A 579 -7.48 -12.54 18.76
CA TYR A 579 -7.98 -13.89 18.56
C TYR A 579 -6.91 -14.94 18.81
N ASN A 580 -7.31 -16.10 19.32
CA ASN A 580 -6.43 -17.21 19.64
C ASN A 580 -6.59 -18.33 18.59
N LEU A 581 -5.50 -18.63 17.88
CA LEU A 581 -5.39 -19.75 16.95
C LEU A 581 -4.55 -20.85 17.60
N ALA A 582 -5.18 -21.94 18.04
CA ALA A 582 -4.50 -23.12 18.58
C ALA A 582 -3.42 -22.82 19.64
N GLY A 583 -3.67 -21.86 20.54
CA GLY A 583 -2.74 -21.44 21.60
C GLY A 583 -1.88 -20.22 21.26
N VAL A 584 -1.89 -19.73 20.02
CA VAL A 584 -1.14 -18.55 19.59
C VAL A 584 -2.04 -17.32 19.54
N GLU A 585 -1.72 -16.32 20.36
CA GLU A 585 -2.43 -15.04 20.40
C GLU A 585 -2.08 -14.16 19.20
N ASN A 586 -3.11 -13.70 18.49
CA ASN A 586 -2.99 -12.76 17.38
C ASN A 586 -3.72 -11.47 17.75
N ILE A 587 -2.96 -10.41 18.00
CA ILE A 587 -3.49 -9.12 18.47
C ILE A 587 -3.37 -8.08 17.35
N LYS A 588 -4.47 -7.39 17.07
CA LYS A 588 -4.54 -6.29 16.11
C LYS A 588 -4.97 -5.02 16.84
N ALA A 589 -4.06 -4.06 16.92
CA ALA A 589 -4.29 -2.77 17.58
C ALA A 589 -3.84 -1.62 16.68
N LYS A 590 -4.73 -1.10 15.82
CA LYS A 590 -4.35 -0.03 14.90
C LYS A 590 -4.04 1.28 15.64
N GLY A 591 -2.90 1.86 15.33
CA GLY A 591 -2.40 3.10 15.94
C GLY A 591 -1.40 2.87 17.08
N VAL A 592 -1.24 1.63 17.54
CA VAL A 592 -0.22 1.24 18.51
C VAL A 592 1.02 0.73 17.76
N ARG A 593 2.22 1.05 18.26
CA ARG A 593 3.48 0.58 17.66
C ARG A 593 3.59 -0.94 17.76
N GLY A 594 4.08 -1.59 16.72
CA GLY A 594 4.12 -3.06 16.62
C GLY A 594 4.89 -3.73 17.76
N HIS A 595 6.03 -3.19 18.20
CA HIS A 595 6.78 -3.73 19.33
C HIS A 595 5.99 -3.63 20.64
N VAL A 596 5.19 -2.56 20.83
CA VAL A 596 4.33 -2.43 22.02
C VAL A 596 3.26 -3.51 22.03
N VAL A 597 2.64 -3.77 20.88
CA VAL A 597 1.65 -4.85 20.74
C VAL A 597 2.29 -6.22 21.03
N LYS A 598 3.51 -6.43 20.55
CA LYS A 598 4.24 -7.71 20.72
C LYS A 598 4.70 -7.94 22.16
N ASN A 599 5.21 -6.90 22.82
CA ASN A 599 5.93 -7.04 24.09
C ASN A 599 5.07 -6.72 25.33
N HIS A 600 4.04 -5.88 25.19
CA HIS A 600 3.34 -5.27 26.32
C HIS A 600 1.82 -5.47 26.33
N ILE A 601 1.25 -6.13 25.32
CA ILE A 601 -0.20 -6.32 25.20
C ILE A 601 -0.51 -7.80 25.06
N THR A 602 -1.45 -8.29 25.88
CA THR A 602 -1.95 -9.67 25.84
C THR A 602 -3.43 -9.72 25.49
N MET A 603 -3.91 -10.90 25.08
CA MET A 603 -5.34 -11.13 24.88
C MET A 603 -6.14 -10.97 26.20
N GLU A 604 -5.52 -11.25 27.34
CA GLU A 604 -6.13 -11.07 28.65
C GLU A 604 -6.38 -9.59 28.96
N ASP A 605 -5.50 -8.68 28.53
CA ASP A 605 -5.73 -7.25 28.67
C ASP A 605 -6.99 -6.82 27.91
N TYR A 606 -7.19 -7.35 26.70
CA TYR A 606 -8.41 -7.11 25.92
C TYR A 606 -9.67 -7.58 26.64
N LYS A 607 -9.62 -8.73 27.33
CA LYS A 607 -10.76 -9.23 28.13
C LYS A 607 -11.00 -8.38 29.35
N LYS A 608 -9.94 -8.06 30.11
CA LYS A 608 -10.02 -7.18 31.28
C LYS A 608 -10.71 -5.88 30.93
N TYR A 609 -10.31 -5.23 29.84
CA TYR A 609 -10.97 -4.00 29.38
C TYR A 609 -12.41 -4.20 28.89
N LEU A 610 -12.72 -5.33 28.26
CA LEU A 610 -14.08 -5.59 27.77
C LEU A 610 -15.08 -5.84 28.91
N PHE A 611 -14.64 -6.55 29.94
CA PHE A 611 -15.42 -6.91 31.13
C PHE A 611 -15.13 -6.00 32.33
N TRP A 612 -14.49 -4.85 32.11
CA TRP A 612 -14.18 -3.88 33.16
C TRP A 612 -15.45 -3.12 33.56
N ASP A 613 -15.95 -3.40 34.77
CA ASP A 613 -17.09 -2.70 35.37
C ASP A 613 -16.67 -1.55 36.32
N GLY A 614 -15.38 -1.21 36.38
CA GLY A 614 -14.85 -0.12 37.22
C GLY A 614 -14.92 1.27 36.57
N PRO A 615 -14.67 2.35 37.33
CA PRO A 615 -14.61 3.70 36.76
C PRO A 615 -13.49 3.81 35.72
N ILE A 616 -13.76 4.52 34.62
CA ILE A 616 -12.74 4.90 33.64
C ILE A 616 -11.81 5.90 34.33
N ILE A 617 -10.62 5.44 34.72
CA ILE A 617 -9.57 6.33 35.20
C ILE A 617 -8.94 6.95 33.95
N ASP A 618 -9.36 8.16 33.60
CA ASP A 618 -8.73 8.96 32.57
C ASP A 618 -7.41 9.51 33.14
N ASN A 619 -6.40 8.65 33.23
CA ASN A 619 -5.05 9.09 33.54
C ASN A 619 -4.50 9.75 32.27
N GLU A 620 -4.55 11.08 32.24
CA GLU A 620 -3.95 11.93 31.19
C GLU A 620 -2.44 11.67 30.95
N GLN A 621 -1.79 10.85 31.79
CA GLN A 621 -0.40 10.44 31.66
C GLN A 621 -0.14 9.25 30.72
N ALA A 622 -1.16 8.62 30.13
CA ALA A 622 -1.00 7.47 29.21
C ALA A 622 -1.19 7.82 27.72
N ARG A 623 -0.77 9.02 27.29
CA ARG A 623 -0.72 9.42 25.86
C ARG A 623 0.66 9.32 25.28
#